data_AF-A0A6N9PBM2-F1
#
_entry.id   AF-A0A6N9PBM2-F1
#
_cell.length_a   1.000
_cell.length_b   1.000
_cell.length_c   1.000
_cell.angle_alpha   90.00
_cell.angle_beta   90.00
_cell.angle_gamma   90.00
#
_symmetry.space_group_name_H-M   'P 1'
#
loop_
_entity.id
_entity.type
_entity.pdbx_description
1 polymer ?
#
loop_
_entity_poly.entity_id
_entity_poly.type
_entity_poly.pdbx_seq_one_letter_code
_entity_poly.pdbx_strand_id
1 'polypeptide(L)'
;MDHRNKPSPQMYLAHHGIKGQRWGVRRFQREDGSLTFAGRKRYNDDTSDVKKRAEKTNRDYNPAAMNSKTKKSNHRLKLEKIYLEKGLTQKDAELQAYKREKTEKALAIVGGLTIAAAVAYVAYKYHDKTVDKVIQPGTLLQNISRDDTLGVRDAFYSSRTQMDNTKYRGIYGSSIQAMGGKVYEKKIGVNSALKIASETRARDALADLVKNDSTYAQTLKTHLQSCVGRYGNSTQNEVIRRGLDSLKNGKVDSKVYEALNLSLVDHALETSDAVNKGFYDKLKSLGYDAIIDTNDKKHSGYKTSSPVIVFNAAKTAVQSVREVEGSEIQKAALKGYLDIVVKDIVPKAGVAAGVTALMTTGTKALENRSDMEIVRRYRAEHPNSKLSYTDILRMEKK
;
A
#
# COMPACT_ATOMS: atom_id res chain seq x y z
N MET A 1 -59.37 -69.77 6.80
CA MET A 1 -59.19 -68.93 8.01
C MET A 1 -58.36 -67.72 7.60
N ASP A 2 -58.65 -66.46 7.88
CA ASP A 2 -59.84 -65.67 8.24
C ASP A 2 -59.49 -64.28 7.66
N HIS A 3 -60.43 -63.62 7.00
CA HIS A 3 -60.21 -62.40 6.22
C HIS A 3 -60.23 -61.11 7.07
N ARG A 4 -60.09 -61.24 8.40
CA ARG A 4 -60.43 -60.19 9.38
C ARG A 4 -59.28 -59.72 10.28
N ASN A 5 -58.07 -59.60 9.73
CA ASN A 5 -57.04 -58.79 10.39
C ASN A 5 -56.07 -58.18 9.38
N LYS A 6 -56.47 -57.06 8.76
CA LYS A 6 -55.54 -56.18 8.04
C LYS A 6 -55.28 -54.94 8.91
N PRO A 7 -54.03 -54.66 9.31
CA PRO A 7 -53.71 -53.37 9.94
C PRO A 7 -53.96 -52.22 8.95
N SER A 8 -54.22 -51.02 9.48
CA SER A 8 -54.57 -49.83 8.68
C SER A 8 -53.48 -49.49 7.66
N PRO A 9 -53.83 -48.96 6.47
CA PRO A 9 -52.85 -48.50 5.49
C PRO A 9 -52.27 -47.15 5.96
N GLN A 10 -51.33 -47.20 6.90
CA GLN A 10 -50.55 -46.04 7.30
C GLN A 10 -49.05 -46.28 7.11
N MET A 11 -48.55 -45.58 6.09
CA MET A 11 -47.29 -44.85 6.10
C MET A 11 -46.02 -45.68 6.27
N TYR A 12 -45.61 -46.36 5.19
CA TYR A 12 -44.19 -46.58 4.95
C TYR A 12 -43.79 -45.91 3.64
N LEU A 13 -43.19 -44.72 3.74
CA LEU A 13 -42.42 -44.10 2.67
C LEU A 13 -41.09 -44.87 2.58
N ALA A 14 -41.07 -45.94 1.79
CA ALA A 14 -39.84 -46.63 1.44
C ALA A 14 -39.05 -45.74 0.46
N HIS A 15 -38.05 -45.02 0.98
CA HIS A 15 -37.11 -44.31 0.13
C HIS A 15 -36.03 -45.27 -0.35
N HIS A 16 -36.04 -45.62 -1.63
CA HIS A 16 -34.86 -46.21 -2.26
C HIS A 16 -33.74 -45.16 -2.27
N GLY A 17 -32.76 -45.33 -1.39
CA GLY A 17 -31.54 -44.54 -1.43
C GLY A 17 -30.81 -44.77 -2.76
N ILE A 18 -30.34 -43.70 -3.39
CA ILE A 18 -29.51 -43.81 -4.59
C ILE A 18 -28.20 -44.51 -4.20
N LYS A 19 -27.88 -45.63 -4.85
CA LYS A 19 -26.65 -46.41 -4.61
C LYS A 19 -25.43 -45.48 -4.57
N GLY A 20 -24.79 -45.36 -3.40
CA GLY A 20 -23.63 -44.49 -3.16
C GLY A 20 -23.88 -43.18 -2.39
N GLN A 21 -25.11 -42.85 -1.99
CA GLN A 21 -25.36 -41.71 -1.07
C GLN A 21 -25.23 -42.13 0.40
N ARG A 22 -24.47 -41.36 1.18
CA ARG A 22 -24.35 -41.50 2.65
C ARG A 22 -25.28 -40.51 3.34
N TRP A 23 -25.91 -40.92 4.44
CA TRP A 23 -26.80 -40.06 5.24
C TRP A 23 -26.02 -38.85 5.76
N GLY A 24 -26.61 -37.65 5.69
CA GLY A 24 -25.96 -36.39 6.09
C GLY A 24 -25.03 -35.74 5.04
N VAL A 25 -24.65 -36.42 3.97
CA VAL A 25 -23.78 -35.85 2.91
C VAL A 25 -24.63 -35.17 1.83
N ARG A 26 -24.75 -33.84 1.90
CA ARG A 26 -25.50 -33.05 0.92
C ARG A 26 -24.70 -32.98 -0.40
N ARG A 27 -25.08 -33.76 -1.41
CA ARG A 27 -24.42 -33.86 -2.73
C ARG A 27 -24.15 -32.50 -3.39
N PHE A 28 -24.93 -31.47 -3.05
CA PHE A 28 -24.86 -30.14 -3.66
C PHE A 28 -24.49 -29.00 -2.70
N GLN A 29 -24.24 -29.29 -1.42
CA GLN A 29 -23.89 -28.29 -0.39
C GLN A 29 -22.68 -28.76 0.42
N ARG A 30 -21.82 -27.82 0.83
CA ARG A 30 -20.70 -28.03 1.73
C ARG A 30 -21.18 -28.15 3.19
N GLU A 31 -20.29 -28.53 4.09
CA GLU A 31 -20.58 -28.64 5.53
C GLU A 31 -21.06 -27.31 6.12
N ASP A 32 -20.46 -26.19 5.68
CA ASP A 32 -20.84 -24.82 6.04
C ASP A 32 -22.18 -24.34 5.43
N GLY A 33 -22.91 -25.22 4.72
CA GLY A 33 -24.19 -24.92 4.08
C GLY A 33 -24.07 -24.22 2.72
N SER A 34 -22.87 -23.78 2.32
CA SER A 34 -22.68 -23.14 1.02
C SER A 34 -22.80 -24.13 -0.14
N LEU A 35 -23.34 -23.69 -1.29
CA LEU A 35 -23.52 -24.57 -2.44
C LEU A 35 -22.16 -25.01 -3.05
N THR A 36 -22.04 -26.29 -3.40
CA THR A 36 -20.95 -26.80 -4.25
C THR A 36 -21.09 -26.25 -5.67
N PHE A 37 -20.07 -26.40 -6.54
CA PHE A 37 -20.18 -25.93 -7.93
C PHE A 37 -21.33 -26.60 -8.68
N ALA A 38 -21.48 -27.92 -8.54
CA ALA A 38 -22.62 -28.66 -9.10
C ALA A 38 -23.96 -28.21 -8.49
N GLY A 39 -23.97 -27.86 -7.19
CA GLY A 39 -25.13 -27.29 -6.52
C GLY A 39 -25.53 -25.93 -7.06
N ARG A 40 -24.57 -25.02 -7.24
CA ARG A 40 -24.82 -23.70 -7.84
C ARG A 40 -25.34 -23.83 -9.28
N LYS A 41 -24.78 -24.76 -10.06
CA LYS A 41 -25.22 -25.03 -11.44
C LYS A 41 -26.65 -25.61 -11.48
N ARG A 42 -27.05 -26.36 -10.45
CA ARG A 42 -28.39 -26.97 -10.35
C ARG A 42 -29.45 -25.99 -9.84
N TYR A 43 -29.11 -25.11 -8.90
CA TYR A 43 -30.06 -24.23 -8.23
C TYR A 43 -30.17 -22.81 -8.82
N ASN A 44 -29.39 -22.51 -9.87
CA ASN A 44 -29.50 -21.35 -10.76
C ASN A 44 -30.31 -20.16 -10.20
N ASP A 45 -29.68 -19.40 -9.30
CA ASP A 45 -30.09 -18.03 -9.05
C ASP A 45 -28.91 -17.10 -9.40
N ASP A 46 -29.22 -16.09 -10.20
CA ASP A 46 -28.35 -15.10 -10.83
C ASP A 46 -27.40 -15.50 -11.98
N THR A 47 -27.96 -15.53 -13.19
CA THR A 47 -27.22 -15.60 -14.48
C THR A 47 -26.29 -14.41 -14.74
N SER A 48 -26.45 -13.31 -13.98
CA SER A 48 -25.68 -12.08 -14.14
C SER A 48 -24.22 -12.22 -13.69
N ASP A 49 -23.96 -12.91 -12.58
CA ASP A 49 -22.62 -13.08 -12.02
C ASP A 49 -21.78 -14.13 -12.77
N VAL A 50 -22.43 -15.17 -13.30
CA VAL A 50 -21.77 -16.16 -14.17
C VAL A 50 -21.37 -15.52 -15.49
N LYS A 51 -22.23 -14.70 -16.11
CA LYS A 51 -21.89 -13.93 -17.32
C LYS A 51 -20.76 -12.94 -17.06
N LYS A 52 -20.82 -12.14 -15.99
CA LYS A 52 -19.74 -11.20 -15.62
C LYS A 52 -18.41 -11.93 -15.36
N ARG A 53 -18.43 -13.10 -14.72
CA ARG A 53 -17.22 -13.92 -14.51
C ARG A 53 -16.70 -14.52 -15.81
N ALA A 54 -17.56 -15.01 -16.69
CA ALA A 54 -17.17 -15.53 -18.00
C ALA A 54 -16.59 -14.42 -18.89
N GLU A 55 -17.20 -13.23 -18.91
CA GLU A 55 -16.71 -12.05 -19.62
C GLU A 55 -15.37 -11.57 -19.07
N LYS A 56 -15.22 -11.50 -17.74
CA LYS A 56 -13.95 -11.15 -17.09
C LYS A 56 -12.86 -12.18 -17.40
N THR A 57 -13.19 -13.46 -17.34
CA THR A 57 -12.25 -14.54 -17.66
C THR A 57 -11.87 -14.50 -19.13
N ASN A 58 -12.81 -14.25 -20.04
CA ASN A 58 -12.53 -14.11 -21.47
C ASN A 58 -11.66 -12.89 -21.78
N ARG A 59 -11.84 -11.78 -21.05
CA ARG A 59 -11.00 -10.58 -21.14
C ARG A 59 -9.59 -10.81 -20.60
N ASP A 60 -9.48 -11.53 -19.48
CA ASP A 60 -8.20 -11.83 -18.82
C ASP A 60 -7.44 -12.98 -19.50
N TYR A 61 -8.13 -13.83 -20.26
CA TYR A 61 -7.57 -14.99 -20.95
C TYR A 61 -6.98 -14.59 -22.31
N ASN A 62 -5.67 -14.33 -22.33
CA ASN A 62 -4.91 -14.13 -23.56
C ASN A 62 -3.94 -15.32 -23.80
N PRO A 63 -4.28 -16.28 -24.67
CA PRO A 63 -3.48 -17.48 -24.89
C PRO A 63 -2.11 -17.18 -25.51
N ALA A 64 -2.00 -16.12 -26.33
CA ALA A 64 -0.73 -15.69 -26.90
C ALA A 64 0.24 -15.19 -25.82
N ALA A 65 -0.25 -14.42 -24.83
CA ALA A 65 0.56 -13.95 -23.71
C ALA A 65 0.87 -15.05 -22.65
N MET A 66 0.02 -16.07 -22.55
CA MET A 66 0.19 -17.19 -21.61
C MET A 66 1.12 -18.30 -22.13
N ASN A 67 1.33 -18.38 -23.44
CA ASN A 67 2.09 -19.43 -24.11
C ASN A 67 3.24 -18.87 -24.98
N SER A 68 3.61 -17.59 -24.83
CA SER A 68 4.43 -16.89 -25.82
C SER A 68 5.84 -17.46 -26.04
N LYS A 69 6.36 -18.33 -25.18
CA LYS A 69 7.57 -19.15 -25.44
C LYS A 69 7.48 -20.47 -24.67
N THR A 70 7.65 -21.59 -25.40
CA THR A 70 7.81 -23.00 -24.96
C THR A 70 6.67 -23.67 -24.16
N LYS A 71 6.61 -25.01 -24.27
CA LYS A 71 5.63 -25.96 -23.68
C LYS A 71 5.33 -25.65 -22.20
N LYS A 72 4.05 -25.76 -21.78
CA LYS A 72 3.60 -25.56 -20.39
C LYS A 72 4.48 -26.37 -19.41
N SER A 73 4.83 -25.79 -18.27
CA SER A 73 5.60 -26.49 -17.24
C SER A 73 4.79 -27.66 -16.65
N ASN A 74 5.46 -28.72 -16.21
CA ASN A 74 4.80 -29.86 -15.55
C ASN A 74 4.01 -29.43 -14.29
N HIS A 75 4.52 -28.43 -13.58
CA HIS A 75 3.84 -27.84 -12.41
C HIS A 75 2.52 -27.15 -12.80
N ARG A 76 2.54 -26.34 -13.86
CA ARG A 76 1.33 -25.69 -14.38
C ARG A 76 0.30 -26.72 -14.83
N LEU A 77 0.70 -27.76 -15.54
CA LEU A 77 -0.19 -28.85 -15.95
C LEU A 77 -0.82 -29.57 -14.75
N LYS A 78 -0.04 -29.78 -13.68
CA LYS A 78 -0.55 -30.38 -12.43
C LYS A 78 -1.57 -29.47 -11.73
N LEU A 79 -1.31 -28.16 -11.66
CA LEU A 79 -2.25 -27.18 -11.12
C LEU A 79 -3.54 -27.11 -11.95
N GLU A 80 -3.44 -27.09 -13.28
CA GLU A 80 -4.60 -27.13 -14.19
C GLU A 80 -5.47 -28.36 -13.90
N LYS A 81 -4.86 -29.55 -13.77
CA LYS A 81 -5.59 -30.78 -13.41
C LYS A 81 -6.28 -30.68 -12.05
N ILE A 82 -5.60 -30.15 -11.03
CA ILE A 82 -6.20 -29.92 -9.70
C ILE A 82 -7.40 -28.98 -9.78
N TYR A 83 -7.33 -27.93 -10.60
CA TYR A 83 -8.44 -26.99 -10.75
C TYR A 83 -9.61 -27.58 -11.54
N LEU A 84 -9.34 -28.39 -12.56
CA LEU A 84 -10.34 -29.17 -13.28
C LEU A 84 -11.05 -30.16 -12.34
N GLU A 85 -10.31 -30.88 -11.50
CA GLU A 85 -10.86 -31.80 -10.49
C GLU A 85 -11.71 -31.05 -9.44
N LYS A 86 -11.41 -29.78 -9.19
CA LYS A 86 -12.22 -28.88 -8.35
C LYS A 86 -13.43 -28.27 -9.07
N GLY A 87 -13.68 -28.68 -10.30
CA GLY A 87 -14.87 -28.31 -11.08
C GLY A 87 -14.76 -27.00 -11.84
N LEU A 88 -13.55 -26.47 -12.07
CA LEU A 88 -13.36 -25.31 -12.95
C LEU A 88 -13.48 -25.74 -14.42
N THR A 89 -13.88 -24.79 -15.28
CA THR A 89 -13.78 -25.00 -16.72
C THR A 89 -12.31 -25.05 -17.14
N GLN A 90 -12.02 -25.64 -18.29
CA GLN A 90 -10.65 -25.71 -18.81
C GLN A 90 -9.99 -24.32 -18.89
N LYS A 91 -10.74 -23.31 -19.37
CA LYS A 91 -10.27 -21.94 -19.49
C LYS A 91 -9.99 -21.28 -18.13
N ASP A 92 -10.86 -21.51 -17.15
CA ASP A 92 -10.67 -21.01 -15.78
C ASP A 92 -9.48 -21.69 -15.08
N ALA A 93 -9.34 -23.01 -15.27
CA ALA A 93 -8.26 -23.79 -14.70
C ALA A 93 -6.89 -23.36 -15.24
N GLU A 94 -6.80 -23.13 -16.55
CA GLU A 94 -5.60 -22.61 -17.21
C GLU A 94 -5.22 -21.20 -16.72
N LEU A 95 -6.21 -20.30 -16.59
CA LEU A 95 -5.99 -18.94 -16.10
C LEU A 95 -5.53 -18.94 -14.63
N GLN A 96 -6.15 -19.76 -13.78
CA GLN A 96 -5.81 -19.85 -12.36
C GLN A 96 -4.43 -20.50 -12.15
N ALA A 97 -4.13 -21.57 -12.87
CA ALA A 97 -2.82 -22.22 -12.82
C ALA A 97 -1.70 -21.27 -13.29
N TYR A 98 -1.92 -20.53 -14.37
CA TYR A 98 -0.98 -19.51 -14.85
C TYR A 98 -0.76 -18.40 -13.81
N LYS A 99 -1.83 -17.86 -13.22
CA LYS A 99 -1.74 -16.84 -12.16
C LYS A 99 -0.97 -17.37 -10.94
N ARG A 100 -1.27 -18.59 -10.50
CA ARG A 100 -0.66 -19.22 -9.33
C ARG A 100 0.82 -19.53 -9.53
N GLU A 101 1.18 -20.17 -10.65
CA GLU A 101 2.58 -20.46 -10.98
C GLU A 101 3.42 -19.18 -11.03
N LYS A 102 2.85 -18.10 -11.57
CA LYS A 102 3.52 -16.81 -11.64
C LYS A 102 3.72 -16.15 -10.28
N THR A 103 2.72 -16.25 -9.40
CA THR A 103 2.84 -15.79 -8.00
C THR A 103 3.89 -16.59 -7.23
N GLU A 104 3.94 -17.91 -7.40
CA GLU A 104 4.93 -18.77 -6.73
C GLU A 104 6.36 -18.49 -7.23
N LYS A 105 6.56 -18.35 -8.54
CA LYS A 105 7.85 -17.91 -9.12
C LYS A 105 8.25 -16.51 -8.62
N ALA A 106 7.28 -15.59 -8.47
CA ALA A 106 7.56 -14.26 -7.91
C ALA A 106 7.95 -14.29 -6.43
N LEU A 107 7.42 -15.23 -5.63
CA LEU A 107 7.83 -15.44 -4.24
C LEU A 107 9.23 -16.06 -4.15
N ALA A 108 9.59 -16.95 -5.09
CA ALA A 108 10.94 -17.50 -5.20
C ALA A 108 12.02 -16.46 -5.58
N ILE A 109 11.64 -15.37 -6.27
CA ILE A 109 12.54 -14.27 -6.68
C ILE A 109 13.07 -13.46 -5.48
N VAL A 110 12.51 -13.60 -4.27
CA VAL A 110 13.14 -13.06 -3.04
C VAL A 110 14.54 -13.69 -2.79
N GLY A 111 14.90 -14.76 -3.51
CA GLY A 111 16.26 -15.33 -3.58
C GLY A 111 16.93 -15.36 -4.97
N GLY A 112 16.43 -14.64 -6.00
CA GLY A 112 17.10 -14.56 -7.31
C GLY A 112 16.18 -14.63 -8.56
N LEU A 113 16.35 -13.65 -9.47
CA LEU A 113 15.75 -13.33 -10.79
C LEU A 113 15.17 -14.49 -11.66
N THR A 114 14.19 -14.38 -12.58
CA THR A 114 13.54 -13.30 -13.39
C THR A 114 12.24 -13.86 -14.06
N ILE A 115 11.07 -13.15 -14.12
CA ILE A 115 10.07 -13.21 -15.23
C ILE A 115 9.19 -11.92 -15.31
N ALA A 116 9.07 -11.35 -16.52
CA ALA A 116 8.13 -10.32 -17.06
C ALA A 116 7.70 -9.15 -16.15
N ALA A 117 8.39 -8.01 -16.31
CA ALA A 117 8.30 -6.78 -15.51
C ALA A 117 6.87 -6.27 -15.20
N ALA A 118 5.94 -6.30 -16.15
CA ALA A 118 4.61 -5.68 -15.95
C ALA A 118 3.71 -6.44 -14.95
N VAL A 119 3.68 -7.77 -15.03
CA VAL A 119 2.84 -8.57 -14.11
C VAL A 119 3.53 -8.77 -12.77
N ALA A 120 4.86 -8.85 -12.75
CA ALA A 120 5.63 -8.79 -11.51
C ALA A 120 5.37 -7.47 -10.76
N TYR A 121 5.31 -6.33 -11.47
CA TYR A 121 5.04 -5.03 -10.87
C TYR A 121 3.63 -4.88 -10.28
N VAL A 122 2.59 -5.35 -10.98
CA VAL A 122 1.20 -5.30 -10.47
C VAL A 122 1.01 -6.24 -9.28
N ALA A 123 1.53 -7.47 -9.35
CA ALA A 123 1.46 -8.42 -8.24
C ALA A 123 2.28 -7.94 -7.04
N TYR A 124 3.47 -7.38 -7.26
CA TYR A 124 4.29 -6.76 -6.24
C TYR A 124 3.57 -5.60 -5.55
N LYS A 125 2.96 -4.69 -6.32
CA LYS A 125 2.17 -3.58 -5.75
C LYS A 125 0.99 -4.05 -4.93
N TYR A 126 0.30 -5.09 -5.38
CA TYR A 126 -0.82 -5.67 -4.62
C TYR A 126 -0.35 -6.32 -3.32
N HIS A 127 0.69 -7.15 -3.38
CA HIS A 127 1.30 -7.78 -2.21
C HIS A 127 1.80 -6.74 -1.21
N ASP A 128 2.55 -5.75 -1.67
CA ASP A 128 3.12 -4.70 -0.83
C ASP A 128 2.06 -3.89 -0.06
N LYS A 129 0.85 -3.73 -0.62
CA LYS A 129 -0.30 -3.06 0.00
C LYS A 129 -1.12 -3.93 0.95
N THR A 130 -1.06 -5.25 0.81
CA THR A 130 -1.98 -6.17 1.50
C THR A 130 -1.30 -7.01 2.57
N VAL A 131 0.02 -7.13 2.51
CA VAL A 131 0.79 -8.01 3.41
C VAL A 131 1.54 -7.17 4.42
N ASP A 132 1.30 -7.47 5.70
CA ASP A 132 2.03 -6.88 6.82
C ASP A 132 3.51 -7.25 6.72
N LYS A 133 4.37 -6.37 7.22
CA LYS A 133 5.82 -6.56 7.14
C LYS A 133 6.40 -6.64 8.54
N VAL A 134 7.61 -7.17 8.64
CA VAL A 134 8.37 -7.18 9.90
C VAL A 134 9.74 -6.59 9.65
N ILE A 135 10.18 -5.68 10.52
CA ILE A 135 11.59 -5.27 10.61
C ILE A 135 12.22 -6.12 11.70
N GLN A 136 13.27 -6.85 11.35
CA GLN A 136 13.94 -7.76 12.28
C GLN A 136 14.84 -6.99 13.26
N PRO A 137 15.05 -7.53 14.47
CA PRO A 137 16.10 -7.05 15.38
C PRO A 137 17.45 -6.94 14.68
N GLY A 138 18.27 -5.97 15.09
CA GLY A 138 19.57 -5.66 14.47
C GLY A 138 19.48 -4.84 13.17
N THR A 139 18.28 -4.58 12.64
CA THR A 139 18.14 -3.68 11.49
C THR A 139 18.45 -2.24 11.90
N LEU A 140 19.23 -1.54 11.08
CA LEU A 140 19.48 -0.11 11.22
C LEU A 140 18.50 0.72 10.38
N LEU A 141 17.75 1.60 11.04
CA LEU A 141 16.93 2.62 10.40
C LEU A 141 17.70 3.95 10.33
N GLN A 142 17.40 4.75 9.32
CA GLN A 142 17.83 6.12 9.18
C GLN A 142 16.67 7.05 9.54
N ASN A 143 16.95 8.06 10.37
CA ASN A 143 16.13 9.26 10.50
C ASN A 143 17.00 10.49 10.17
N ILE A 144 16.39 11.50 9.55
CA ILE A 144 17.03 12.79 9.28
C ILE A 144 16.30 13.84 10.12
N SER A 145 17.04 14.64 10.89
CA SER A 145 16.50 15.61 11.84
C SER A 145 17.25 16.94 11.81
N ARG A 146 16.65 17.95 12.48
CA ARG A 146 17.28 19.26 12.73
C ARG A 146 18.03 19.33 14.05
N ASP A 147 17.82 18.35 14.93
CA ASP A 147 18.48 18.25 16.23
C ASP A 147 19.47 17.09 16.27
N ASP A 148 20.51 17.25 17.08
CA ASP A 148 21.60 16.29 17.32
C ASP A 148 21.31 15.34 18.48
N THR A 149 20.11 15.39 19.06
CA THR A 149 19.81 14.62 20.27
C THR A 149 19.82 13.12 20.01
N LEU A 150 20.22 12.35 21.01
CA LEU A 150 20.09 10.88 21.01
C LEU A 150 18.64 10.39 21.20
N GLY A 151 17.66 11.29 21.07
CA GLY A 151 16.24 10.99 21.15
C GLY A 151 15.57 10.93 19.78
N VAL A 152 14.45 10.20 19.73
CA VAL A 152 13.42 10.35 18.69
C VAL A 152 12.09 10.57 19.37
N ARG A 153 11.16 11.24 18.70
CA ARG A 153 9.78 11.37 19.17
C ARG A 153 9.15 9.97 19.28
N ASP A 154 8.12 9.84 20.12
CA ASP A 154 7.35 8.59 20.30
C ASP A 154 6.87 8.00 18.97
N ALA A 155 6.55 8.86 18.01
CA ALA A 155 6.42 8.52 16.60
C ALA A 155 7.46 9.26 15.74
N PHE A 156 8.19 8.52 14.91
CA PHE A 156 9.23 9.07 14.04
C PHE A 156 9.23 8.44 12.64
N TYR A 157 9.61 9.25 11.66
CA TYR A 157 9.76 8.86 10.26
C TYR A 157 11.12 8.20 10.05
N SER A 158 11.16 7.12 9.29
CA SER A 158 12.39 6.37 9.07
C SER A 158 12.47 5.74 7.70
N SER A 159 13.70 5.50 7.28
CA SER A 159 14.03 4.74 6.07
C SER A 159 15.09 3.69 6.37
N ARG A 160 15.26 2.73 5.46
CA ARG A 160 16.22 1.63 5.66
C ARG A 160 16.93 1.17 4.39
N THR A 161 16.35 1.42 3.23
CA THR A 161 16.99 1.04 1.96
C THR A 161 18.06 2.06 1.61
N GLN A 162 19.14 1.64 0.95
CA GLN A 162 20.23 2.54 0.58
C GLN A 162 19.73 3.76 -0.23
N MET A 163 18.80 3.55 -1.15
CA MET A 163 18.27 4.62 -1.99
C MET A 163 17.29 5.53 -1.23
N ASP A 164 16.43 4.99 -0.38
CA ASP A 164 15.57 5.83 0.46
C ASP A 164 16.42 6.66 1.44
N ASN A 165 17.43 6.04 2.06
CA ASN A 165 18.39 6.73 2.92
C ASN A 165 19.12 7.86 2.18
N THR A 166 19.43 7.66 0.90
CA THR A 166 20.05 8.67 0.03
C THR A 166 19.07 9.82 -0.25
N LYS A 167 17.80 9.50 -0.53
CA LYS A 167 16.76 10.50 -0.79
C LYS A 167 16.46 11.35 0.44
N TYR A 168 16.29 10.76 1.61
CA TYR A 168 16.04 11.54 2.82
C TYR A 168 17.25 12.38 3.19
N ARG A 169 18.46 11.82 3.18
CA ARG A 169 19.68 12.59 3.44
C ARG A 169 19.85 13.77 2.47
N GLY A 170 19.58 13.53 1.19
CA GLY A 170 19.73 14.52 0.14
C GLY A 170 18.58 15.52 0.08
N ILE A 171 17.41 15.05 -0.33
CA ILE A 171 16.25 15.90 -0.62
C ILE A 171 15.71 16.56 0.65
N TYR A 172 15.49 15.79 1.73
CA TYR A 172 14.99 16.37 2.98
C TYR A 172 16.09 17.17 3.70
N GLY A 173 17.33 16.70 3.66
CA GLY A 173 18.48 17.46 4.14
C GLY A 173 18.61 18.83 3.46
N SER A 174 18.44 18.90 2.13
CA SER A 174 18.42 20.17 1.39
C SER A 174 17.31 21.09 1.88
N SER A 175 16.09 20.57 2.10
CA SER A 175 15.00 21.37 2.65
C SER A 175 15.33 21.92 4.05
N ILE A 176 15.99 21.14 4.91
CA ILE A 176 16.42 21.58 6.24
C ILE A 176 17.48 22.69 6.14
N GLN A 177 18.51 22.51 5.30
CA GLN A 177 19.54 23.53 5.07
C GLN A 177 18.96 24.82 4.50
N ALA A 178 18.02 24.69 3.56
CA ALA A 178 17.28 25.81 3.01
C ALA A 178 16.59 26.60 4.14
N MET A 179 15.98 25.95 5.13
CA MET A 179 15.40 26.61 6.31
C MET A 179 16.45 27.08 7.36
N GLY A 180 17.74 27.15 7.01
CA GLY A 180 18.83 27.58 7.89
C GLY A 180 19.19 26.58 8.99
N GLY A 181 18.72 25.33 8.89
CA GLY A 181 19.00 24.28 9.87
C GLY A 181 20.26 23.46 9.56
N LYS A 182 20.94 23.01 10.62
CA LYS A 182 21.88 21.89 10.52
C LYS A 182 21.12 20.58 10.29
N VAL A 183 21.76 19.65 9.58
CA VAL A 183 21.18 18.35 9.24
C VAL A 183 21.89 17.27 10.01
N TYR A 184 21.13 16.46 10.73
CA TYR A 184 21.67 15.32 11.46
C TYR A 184 21.09 14.03 10.91
N GLU A 185 21.96 13.04 10.70
CA GLU A 185 21.58 11.67 10.39
C GLU A 185 21.66 10.83 11.66
N LYS A 186 20.53 10.28 12.07
CA LYS A 186 20.42 9.32 13.18
C LYS A 186 20.40 7.90 12.64
N LYS A 187 21.22 7.02 13.21
CA LYS A 187 21.10 5.56 13.05
C LYS A 187 20.35 4.99 14.24
N ILE A 188 19.22 4.35 13.95
CA ILE A 188 18.32 3.82 14.96
C ILE A 188 18.32 2.30 14.84
N GLY A 189 18.83 1.62 15.86
CA GLY A 189 18.81 0.17 15.95
C GLY A 189 17.45 -0.34 16.36
N VAL A 190 17.01 -1.42 15.72
CA VAL A 190 15.81 -2.18 16.12
C VAL A 190 16.24 -3.24 17.14
N ASN A 191 15.79 -3.10 18.38
CA ASN A 191 16.13 -4.03 19.47
C ASN A 191 15.18 -5.22 19.50
N SER A 192 13.92 -5.00 19.13
CA SER A 192 12.86 -5.99 19.07
C SER A 192 12.10 -5.86 17.76
N ALA A 193 11.62 -6.98 17.20
CA ALA A 193 10.95 -6.98 15.91
C ALA A 193 9.81 -5.94 15.86
N LEU A 194 9.79 -5.13 14.79
CA LEU A 194 8.74 -4.15 14.55
C LEU A 194 7.74 -4.72 13.54
N LYS A 195 6.49 -4.91 13.96
CA LYS A 195 5.41 -5.31 13.05
C LYS A 195 4.85 -4.08 12.36
N ILE A 196 4.93 -4.06 11.03
CA ILE A 196 4.44 -2.98 10.18
C ILE A 196 3.07 -3.38 9.61
N ALA A 197 2.04 -2.59 9.90
CA ALA A 197 0.75 -2.77 9.26
C ALA A 197 0.85 -2.45 7.75
N SER A 198 0.30 -3.34 6.93
CA SER A 198 0.04 -3.05 5.52
C SER A 198 -0.96 -1.89 5.37
N GLU A 199 -0.96 -1.24 4.20
CA GLU A 199 -1.94 -0.18 3.91
C GLU A 199 -3.39 -0.67 4.11
N THR A 200 -3.66 -1.92 3.73
CA THR A 200 -4.98 -2.53 3.89
C THR A 200 -5.34 -2.69 5.36
N ARG A 201 -4.45 -3.25 6.19
CA ARG A 201 -4.71 -3.42 7.62
C ARG A 201 -4.81 -2.08 8.35
N ALA A 202 -3.98 -1.11 8.00
CA ALA A 202 -4.03 0.23 8.58
C ALA A 202 -5.35 0.95 8.23
N ARG A 203 -5.82 0.84 6.98
CA ARG A 203 -7.15 1.33 6.58
C ARG A 203 -8.27 0.64 7.35
N ASP A 204 -8.23 -0.69 7.47
CA ASP A 204 -9.28 -1.45 8.17
C ASP A 204 -9.31 -1.08 9.66
N ALA A 205 -8.15 -0.87 10.29
CA ALA A 205 -8.04 -0.37 11.65
C ALA A 205 -8.61 1.06 11.80
N LEU A 206 -8.37 1.94 10.82
CA LEU A 206 -8.97 3.28 10.79
C LEU A 206 -10.50 3.20 10.66
N ALA A 207 -11.01 2.34 9.78
CA ALA A 207 -12.44 2.15 9.58
C ALA A 207 -13.12 1.64 10.85
N ASP A 208 -12.51 0.68 11.54
CA ASP A 208 -13.00 0.19 12.82
C ASP A 208 -12.96 1.28 13.91
N LEU A 209 -11.89 2.07 13.97
CA LEU A 209 -11.77 3.17 14.93
C LEU A 209 -12.86 4.23 14.70
N VAL A 210 -13.03 4.72 13.47
CA VAL A 210 -14.05 5.72 13.13
C VAL A 210 -15.46 5.20 13.35
N LYS A 211 -15.71 3.90 13.16
CA LYS A 211 -17.01 3.28 13.40
C LYS A 211 -17.36 3.23 14.89
N ASN A 212 -16.38 2.92 15.73
CA ASN A 212 -16.61 2.62 17.15
C ASN A 212 -16.33 3.81 18.08
N ASP A 213 -15.69 4.86 17.58
CA ASP A 213 -15.36 6.07 18.34
C ASP A 213 -15.85 7.33 17.59
N SER A 214 -17.01 7.83 18.01
CA SER A 214 -17.65 9.01 17.40
C SER A 214 -16.88 10.29 17.64
N THR A 215 -16.18 10.41 18.77
CA THR A 215 -15.30 11.54 19.08
C THR A 215 -14.13 11.56 18.11
N TYR A 216 -13.44 10.43 17.94
CA TYR A 216 -12.36 10.31 16.97
C TYR A 216 -12.85 10.59 15.54
N ALA A 217 -14.02 10.06 15.16
CA ALA A 217 -14.62 10.30 13.85
C ALA A 217 -14.83 11.80 13.56
N GLN A 218 -15.38 12.53 14.53
CA GLN A 218 -15.60 13.97 14.39
C GLN A 218 -14.28 14.75 14.37
N THR A 219 -13.32 14.39 15.22
CA THR A 219 -11.99 15.00 15.25
C THR A 219 -11.24 14.78 13.93
N LEU A 220 -11.30 13.58 13.36
CA LEU A 220 -10.72 13.27 12.05
C LEU A 220 -11.37 14.09 10.93
N LYS A 221 -12.70 14.25 10.97
CA LYS A 221 -13.42 15.07 9.99
C LYS A 221 -12.97 16.52 10.05
N THR A 222 -12.92 17.11 11.25
CA THR A 222 -12.42 18.48 11.47
C THR A 222 -10.97 18.60 10.99
N HIS A 223 -10.12 17.65 11.34
CA HIS A 223 -8.71 17.63 10.93
C HIS A 223 -8.54 17.65 9.40
N LEU A 224 -9.24 16.76 8.68
CA LEU A 224 -9.18 16.72 7.23
C LEU A 224 -9.80 17.97 6.57
N GLN A 225 -10.81 18.60 7.19
CA GLN A 225 -11.34 19.89 6.75
C GLN A 225 -10.27 20.99 6.86
N SER A 226 -9.60 21.08 8.01
CA SER A 226 -8.50 22.04 8.22
C SER A 226 -7.32 21.79 7.30
N CYS A 227 -7.12 20.55 6.83
CA CYS A 227 -6.07 20.18 5.88
C CYS A 227 -6.29 20.64 4.44
N VAL A 228 -7.51 21.05 4.06
CA VAL A 228 -7.82 21.44 2.67
C VAL A 228 -6.98 22.68 2.29
N GLY A 229 -6.16 22.55 1.25
CA GLY A 229 -5.34 23.65 0.74
C GLY A 229 -4.04 23.91 1.51
N ARG A 230 -3.73 23.14 2.57
CA ARG A 230 -2.51 23.32 3.38
C ARG A 230 -1.22 22.92 2.66
N TYR A 231 -1.30 22.01 1.70
CA TYR A 231 -0.10 21.44 1.08
C TYR A 231 0.30 22.24 -0.15
N GLY A 232 1.60 22.48 -0.35
CA GLY A 232 2.08 23.22 -1.53
C GLY A 232 1.88 22.49 -2.87
N ASN A 233 1.58 21.20 -2.85
CA ASN A 233 1.38 20.36 -4.05
C ASN A 233 -0.12 20.12 -4.31
N SER A 234 -0.58 20.42 -5.52
CA SER A 234 -1.96 20.19 -5.96
C SER A 234 -2.40 18.72 -5.82
N THR A 235 -1.48 17.77 -6.04
CA THR A 235 -1.76 16.33 -5.88
C THR A 235 -2.04 15.97 -4.43
N GLN A 236 -1.30 16.56 -3.48
CA GLN A 236 -1.52 16.32 -2.05
C GLN A 236 -2.84 16.95 -1.58
N ASN A 237 -3.17 18.15 -2.05
CA ASN A 237 -4.47 18.77 -1.78
C ASN A 237 -5.65 17.96 -2.36
N GLU A 238 -5.48 17.34 -3.52
CA GLU A 238 -6.47 16.43 -4.11
C GLU A 238 -6.70 15.20 -3.23
N VAL A 239 -5.63 14.60 -2.69
CA VAL A 239 -5.73 13.46 -1.78
C VAL A 239 -6.56 13.82 -0.55
N ILE A 240 -6.30 14.98 0.08
CA ILE A 240 -7.08 15.46 1.21
C ILE A 240 -8.55 15.65 0.85
N ARG A 241 -8.85 16.35 -0.26
CA ARG A 241 -10.24 16.60 -0.69
C ARG A 241 -11.00 15.30 -0.93
N ARG A 242 -10.42 14.35 -1.65
CA ARG A 242 -11.06 13.04 -1.92
C ARG A 242 -11.27 12.19 -0.67
N GLY A 243 -10.33 12.25 0.28
CA GLY A 243 -10.47 11.59 1.57
C GLY A 243 -11.59 12.22 2.39
N LEU A 244 -11.60 13.55 2.51
CA LEU A 244 -12.64 14.28 3.22
C LEU A 244 -14.04 14.03 2.62
N ASP A 245 -14.18 14.04 1.30
CA ASP A 245 -15.45 13.77 0.63
C ASP A 245 -15.93 12.34 0.87
N SER A 246 -15.01 11.36 0.87
CA SER A 246 -15.37 9.97 1.17
C SER A 246 -15.83 9.83 2.63
N LEU A 247 -15.13 10.47 3.57
CA LEU A 247 -15.47 10.47 4.99
C LEU A 247 -16.82 11.15 5.26
N LYS A 248 -17.10 12.31 4.64
CA LYS A 248 -18.40 13.01 4.74
C LYS A 248 -19.56 12.16 4.25
N ASN A 249 -19.32 11.28 3.27
CA ASN A 249 -20.29 10.32 2.76
C ASN A 249 -20.38 9.02 3.59
N GLY A 250 -19.82 9.01 4.81
CA GLY A 250 -19.88 7.87 5.72
C GLY A 250 -18.97 6.69 5.33
N LYS A 251 -18.03 6.88 4.40
CA LYS A 251 -17.12 5.82 3.94
C LYS A 251 -15.73 6.05 4.51
N VAL A 252 -15.16 5.00 5.12
CA VAL A 252 -13.74 4.98 5.51
C VAL A 252 -13.00 4.02 4.58
N ASP A 253 -12.61 4.54 3.42
CA ASP A 253 -11.96 3.77 2.36
C ASP A 253 -10.48 4.14 2.21
N SER A 254 -9.83 3.66 1.14
CA SER A 254 -8.42 3.97 0.88
C SER A 254 -8.16 5.46 0.73
N LYS A 255 -9.14 6.27 0.29
CA LYS A 255 -8.95 7.72 0.13
C LYS A 255 -8.89 8.40 1.48
N VAL A 256 -9.72 7.98 2.44
CA VAL A 256 -9.66 8.47 3.83
C VAL A 256 -8.33 8.10 4.47
N TYR A 257 -7.90 6.85 4.30
CA TYR A 257 -6.60 6.41 4.83
C TYR A 257 -5.42 7.17 4.20
N GLU A 258 -5.41 7.35 2.88
CA GLU A 258 -4.36 8.12 2.20
C GLU A 258 -4.35 9.59 2.65
N ALA A 259 -5.52 10.20 2.86
CA ALA A 259 -5.63 11.56 3.40
C ALA A 259 -5.12 11.67 4.85
N LEU A 260 -5.51 10.74 5.73
CA LEU A 260 -4.98 10.67 7.10
C LEU A 260 -3.47 10.48 7.08
N ASN A 261 -2.97 9.48 6.35
CA ASN A 261 -1.54 9.16 6.33
C ASN A 261 -0.69 10.35 5.84
N LEU A 262 -1.21 11.11 4.88
CA LEU A 262 -0.61 12.35 4.41
C LEU A 262 -0.58 13.43 5.50
N SER A 263 -1.63 13.56 6.30
CA SER A 263 -1.71 14.58 7.33
C SER A 263 -0.99 14.25 8.64
N LEU A 264 -0.53 13.01 8.84
CA LEU A 264 0.22 12.60 10.04
C LEU A 264 1.45 13.47 10.33
N VAL A 265 2.04 14.07 9.28
CA VAL A 265 3.24 14.93 9.38
C VAL A 265 2.92 16.36 9.82
N ASP A 266 1.66 16.79 9.67
CA ASP A 266 1.25 18.14 10.05
C ASP A 266 0.93 18.16 11.55
N HIS A 267 1.84 18.74 12.32
CA HIS A 267 1.69 18.90 13.77
C HIS A 267 1.21 20.31 14.17
N ALA A 268 0.80 21.15 13.20
CA ALA A 268 0.43 22.54 13.45
C ALA A 268 -1.10 22.75 13.60
N LEU A 269 -1.90 21.69 13.53
CA LEU A 269 -3.35 21.77 13.79
C LEU A 269 -3.66 21.33 15.22
N GLU A 270 -4.63 21.99 15.85
CA GLU A 270 -5.11 21.62 17.19
C GLU A 270 -5.58 20.16 17.28
N THR A 271 -6.03 19.61 16.15
CA THR A 271 -6.51 18.22 16.05
C THR A 271 -5.39 17.21 15.79
N SER A 272 -4.18 17.63 15.45
CA SER A 272 -3.10 16.75 14.99
C SER A 272 -2.73 15.68 16.01
N ASP A 273 -2.52 16.08 17.28
CA ASP A 273 -2.10 15.14 18.31
C ASP A 273 -3.19 14.12 18.63
N ALA A 274 -4.45 14.56 18.72
CA ALA A 274 -5.58 13.67 18.98
C ALA A 274 -5.79 12.66 17.84
N VAL A 275 -5.70 13.10 16.58
CA VAL A 275 -5.80 12.21 15.41
C VAL A 275 -4.65 11.23 15.36
N ASN A 276 -3.42 11.71 15.47
CA ASN A 276 -2.22 10.87 15.39
C ASN A 276 -2.20 9.84 16.52
N LYS A 277 -2.42 10.29 17.77
CA LYS A 277 -2.42 9.42 18.94
C LYS A 277 -3.53 8.38 18.86
N GLY A 278 -4.77 8.77 18.56
CA GLY A 278 -5.89 7.84 18.45
C GLY A 278 -5.64 6.75 17.40
N PHE A 279 -5.09 7.13 16.25
CA PHE A 279 -4.76 6.16 15.21
C PHE A 279 -3.63 5.22 15.60
N TYR A 280 -2.53 5.75 16.15
CA TYR A 280 -1.40 4.92 16.59
C TYR A 280 -1.76 4.02 17.76
N ASP A 281 -2.56 4.48 18.71
CA ASP A 281 -3.06 3.67 19.82
C ASP A 281 -3.94 2.52 19.32
N LYS A 282 -4.81 2.78 18.33
CA LYS A 282 -5.57 1.71 17.68
C LYS A 282 -4.65 0.66 17.05
N LEU A 283 -3.63 1.08 16.32
CA LEU A 283 -2.68 0.15 15.69
C LEU A 283 -1.84 -0.63 16.71
N LYS A 284 -1.39 0.03 17.79
CA LYS A 284 -0.71 -0.63 18.92
C LYS A 284 -1.60 -1.68 19.57
N SER A 285 -2.90 -1.40 19.74
CA SER A 285 -3.87 -2.38 20.29
C SER A 285 -4.00 -3.65 19.43
N LEU A 286 -3.70 -3.55 18.14
CA LEU A 286 -3.68 -4.66 17.17
C LEU A 286 -2.29 -5.32 17.03
N GLY A 287 -1.33 -4.93 17.87
CA GLY A 287 0.03 -5.47 17.91
C GLY A 287 0.95 -4.94 16.82
N TYR A 288 0.66 -3.79 16.22
CA TYR A 288 1.55 -3.12 15.28
C TYR A 288 2.44 -2.10 15.98
N ASP A 289 3.62 -1.86 15.40
CA ASP A 289 4.64 -0.95 15.90
C ASP A 289 4.91 0.21 14.93
N ALA A 290 4.51 0.01 13.67
CA ALA A 290 4.79 0.92 12.58
C ALA A 290 3.77 0.79 11.43
N ILE A 291 3.74 1.80 10.56
CA ILE A 291 3.01 1.80 9.29
C ILE A 291 3.93 2.22 8.15
N ILE A 292 3.52 1.88 6.93
CA ILE A 292 4.14 2.45 5.73
C ILE A 292 3.73 3.92 5.61
N ASP A 293 4.71 4.80 5.42
CA ASP A 293 4.44 6.19 5.03
C ASP A 293 3.96 6.21 3.57
N THR A 294 2.64 6.23 3.41
CA THR A 294 1.97 6.18 2.13
C THR A 294 2.13 7.51 1.39
N ASN A 295 2.22 8.63 2.12
CA ASN A 295 2.54 9.91 1.54
C ASN A 295 3.91 9.86 0.87
N ASP A 296 4.96 9.40 1.55
CA ASP A 296 6.30 9.37 0.97
C ASP A 296 6.49 8.34 -0.14
N LYS A 297 5.68 7.28 -0.09
CA LYS A 297 5.64 6.27 -1.12
C LYS A 297 4.95 6.73 -2.41
N LYS A 298 3.87 7.52 -2.31
CA LYS A 298 2.95 7.78 -3.44
C LYS A 298 2.75 9.24 -3.81
N HIS A 299 2.63 10.12 -2.82
CA HIS A 299 2.04 11.45 -3.00
C HIS A 299 3.05 12.59 -2.81
N SER A 300 4.06 12.35 -1.99
CA SER A 300 5.14 13.28 -1.80
C SER A 300 6.11 13.24 -2.97
N GLY A 301 7.06 14.17 -2.92
CA GLY A 301 8.12 14.24 -3.90
C GLY A 301 9.19 13.16 -3.78
N TYR A 302 9.18 12.29 -2.76
CA TYR A 302 10.28 11.37 -2.49
C TYR A 302 10.18 10.04 -3.27
N LYS A 303 8.97 9.49 -3.48
CA LYS A 303 8.73 8.20 -4.18
C LYS A 303 9.63 7.09 -3.62
N THR A 304 9.65 6.97 -2.31
CA THR A 304 10.48 6.02 -1.56
C THR A 304 9.88 4.62 -1.65
N SER A 305 10.75 3.62 -1.60
CA SER A 305 10.36 2.23 -1.80
C SER A 305 9.78 1.60 -0.53
N SER A 306 10.35 1.93 0.63
CA SER A 306 9.94 1.39 1.93
C SER A 306 10.05 2.42 3.07
N PRO A 307 9.37 3.58 2.98
CA PRO A 307 9.34 4.53 4.08
C PRO A 307 8.44 4.01 5.21
N VAL A 308 8.83 4.26 6.46
CA VAL A 308 8.16 3.71 7.64
C VAL A 308 7.98 4.80 8.69
N ILE A 309 6.77 4.91 9.22
CA ILE A 309 6.47 5.70 10.43
C ILE A 309 6.44 4.71 11.59
N VAL A 310 7.44 4.77 12.47
CA VAL A 310 7.50 3.99 13.70
C VAL A 310 6.78 4.76 14.78
N PHE A 311 5.84 4.15 15.49
CA PHE A 311 5.09 4.78 16.60
C PHE A 311 5.18 3.98 17.91
N ASN A 312 6.06 2.97 17.93
CA ASN A 312 6.47 2.25 19.14
C ASN A 312 8.00 2.36 19.31
N ALA A 313 8.46 3.56 19.65
CA ALA A 313 9.88 3.86 19.79
C ALA A 313 10.60 3.03 20.88
N ALA A 314 9.88 2.49 21.87
CA ALA A 314 10.43 1.67 22.95
C ALA A 314 11.16 0.39 22.46
N LYS A 315 10.86 -0.08 21.24
CA LYS A 315 11.55 -1.22 20.61
C LYS A 315 12.80 -0.83 19.82
N THR A 316 13.21 0.42 19.90
CA THR A 316 14.31 1.00 19.13
C THR A 316 15.23 1.81 20.02
N ALA A 317 16.47 2.02 19.58
CA ALA A 317 17.41 2.91 20.26
C ALA A 317 18.24 3.67 19.23
N VAL A 318 18.46 4.97 19.46
CA VAL A 318 19.42 5.75 18.66
C VAL A 318 20.82 5.26 19.01
N GLN A 319 21.53 4.69 18.02
CA GLN A 319 22.87 4.17 18.18
C GLN A 319 23.94 5.20 17.83
N SER A 320 23.65 6.08 16.87
CA SER A 320 24.55 7.17 16.53
C SER A 320 23.80 8.35 15.91
N VAL A 321 24.40 9.52 16.06
CA VAL A 321 23.99 10.77 15.42
C VAL A 321 25.24 11.40 14.83
N ARG A 322 25.13 11.91 13.60
CA ARG A 322 26.20 12.72 12.99
C ARG A 322 25.60 13.90 12.26
N GLU A 323 26.30 15.03 12.26
CA GLU A 323 26.03 16.11 11.32
C GLU A 323 26.34 15.64 9.89
N VAL A 324 25.50 16.03 8.94
CA VAL A 324 25.67 15.73 7.52
C VAL A 324 26.14 16.98 6.81
N GLU A 325 27.32 16.90 6.21
CA GLU A 325 27.94 18.00 5.47
C GLU A 325 27.11 18.42 4.26
N GLY A 326 27.13 19.72 3.93
CA GLY A 326 26.39 20.27 2.79
C GLY A 326 26.75 19.63 1.45
N SER A 327 28.02 19.28 1.24
CA SER A 327 28.47 18.60 0.03
C SER A 327 27.90 17.17 -0.10
N GLU A 328 27.76 16.46 1.03
CA GLU A 328 27.15 15.13 1.07
C GLU A 328 25.64 15.23 0.77
N ILE A 329 24.96 16.23 1.34
CA ILE A 329 23.54 16.50 1.10
C ILE A 329 23.30 16.77 -0.38
N GLN A 330 24.06 17.66 -1.01
CA GLN A 330 23.91 17.98 -2.43
C GLN A 330 24.13 16.75 -3.34
N LYS A 331 25.18 15.97 -3.07
CA LYS A 331 25.46 14.73 -3.81
C LYS A 331 24.36 13.68 -3.64
N ALA A 332 23.82 13.55 -2.43
CA ALA A 332 22.70 12.66 -2.14
C ALA A 332 21.41 13.14 -2.79
N ALA A 333 21.16 14.45 -2.83
CA ALA A 333 19.98 15.06 -3.46
C ALA A 333 19.97 14.75 -4.95
N LEU A 334 21.08 15.00 -5.65
CA LEU A 334 21.24 14.67 -7.08
C LEU A 334 20.90 13.20 -7.39
N LYS A 335 21.46 12.27 -6.60
CA LYS A 335 21.15 10.84 -6.73
C LYS A 335 19.67 10.54 -6.47
N GLY A 336 19.08 11.16 -5.45
CA GLY A 336 17.69 10.99 -5.09
C GLY A 336 16.72 11.45 -6.19
N TYR A 337 16.96 12.63 -6.77
CA TYR A 337 16.17 13.15 -7.89
C TYR A 337 16.32 12.31 -9.15
N LEU A 338 17.52 11.82 -9.45
CA LEU A 338 17.73 10.90 -10.57
C LEU A 338 16.89 9.62 -10.42
N ASP A 339 16.85 9.00 -9.24
CA ASP A 339 16.00 7.82 -8.98
C ASP A 339 14.50 8.14 -9.16
N ILE A 340 14.05 9.32 -8.73
CA ILE A 340 12.67 9.77 -8.91
C ILE A 340 12.31 9.89 -10.40
N VAL A 341 13.17 10.55 -11.17
CA VAL A 341 12.99 10.73 -12.62
C VAL A 341 12.95 9.36 -13.32
N VAL A 342 13.87 8.45 -12.99
CA VAL A 342 13.88 7.08 -13.53
C VAL A 342 12.56 6.37 -13.22
N LYS A 343 12.07 6.43 -11.97
CA LYS A 343 10.79 5.82 -11.58
C LYS A 343 9.57 6.39 -12.30
N ASP A 344 9.65 7.63 -12.80
CA ASP A 344 8.56 8.27 -13.54
C ASP A 344 8.57 7.97 -15.04
N ILE A 345 9.75 7.76 -15.63
CA ILE A 345 9.92 7.49 -17.05
C ILE A 345 9.73 6.00 -17.37
N VAL A 346 10.29 5.11 -16.53
CA VAL A 346 10.29 3.66 -16.77
C VAL A 346 8.88 3.06 -16.99
N PRO A 347 7.83 3.42 -16.23
CA PRO A 347 6.49 2.89 -16.46
C PRO A 347 5.84 3.39 -17.75
N LYS A 348 6.33 4.50 -18.33
CA LYS A 348 5.71 5.17 -19.48
C LYS A 348 6.37 4.85 -20.82
N ALA A 349 7.67 4.55 -20.83
CA ALA A 349 8.45 4.59 -22.08
C ALA A 349 8.89 3.22 -22.63
N GLY A 350 8.86 2.14 -21.84
CA GLY A 350 9.20 0.80 -22.35
C GLY A 350 10.43 0.74 -23.27
N VAL A 351 11.57 1.38 -22.92
CA VAL A 351 12.97 1.15 -23.37
C VAL A 351 13.83 2.41 -23.16
N ALA A 352 15.09 2.18 -22.77
CA ALA A 352 16.30 3.01 -22.89
C ALA A 352 16.16 4.54 -23.06
N ALA A 353 15.90 5.27 -21.97
CA ALA A 353 16.31 6.67 -21.90
C ALA A 353 17.80 6.70 -21.50
N GLY A 354 18.67 7.16 -22.41
CA GLY A 354 20.11 7.27 -22.18
C GLY A 354 20.44 8.15 -20.96
N VAL A 355 21.52 7.80 -20.26
CA VAL A 355 21.99 8.41 -19.01
C VAL A 355 22.01 9.94 -19.07
N THR A 356 22.39 10.54 -20.20
CA THR A 356 22.46 12.00 -20.39
C THR A 356 21.10 12.71 -20.32
N ALA A 357 20.05 12.12 -20.87
CA ALA A 357 18.69 12.67 -20.80
C ALA A 357 18.11 12.57 -19.38
N LEU A 358 18.46 11.50 -18.65
CA LEU A 358 18.09 11.32 -17.25
C LEU A 358 18.81 12.33 -16.33
N MET A 359 20.10 12.58 -16.57
CA MET A 359 20.89 13.55 -15.81
C MET A 359 20.39 14.98 -16.00
N THR A 360 20.15 15.42 -17.25
CA THR A 360 19.62 16.76 -17.57
C THR A 360 18.20 16.99 -17.05
N THR A 361 17.37 15.94 -17.01
CA THR A 361 16.03 16.03 -16.40
C THR A 361 16.12 16.06 -14.87
N GLY A 362 17.06 15.32 -14.28
CA GLY A 362 17.36 15.36 -12.84
C GLY A 362 17.82 16.74 -12.36
N THR A 363 18.69 17.41 -13.12
CA THR A 363 19.15 18.78 -12.82
C THR A 363 18.03 19.82 -12.98
N LYS A 364 17.18 19.72 -14.01
CA LYS A 364 15.99 20.59 -14.13
C LYS A 364 14.96 20.34 -13.02
N ALA A 365 14.80 19.09 -12.56
CA ALA A 365 13.91 18.76 -11.45
C ALA A 365 14.43 19.33 -10.11
N LEU A 366 15.75 19.32 -9.92
CA LEU A 366 16.44 19.99 -8.81
C LEU A 366 16.16 21.50 -8.80
N GLU A 367 16.34 22.17 -9.95
CA GLU A 367 16.06 23.60 -10.12
C GLU A 367 14.59 23.91 -9.77
N ASN A 368 13.63 23.21 -10.38
CA ASN A 368 12.21 23.44 -10.13
C ASN A 368 11.78 23.18 -8.67
N ARG A 369 12.43 22.26 -7.96
CA ARG A 369 12.14 21.99 -6.54
C ARG A 369 12.76 23.02 -5.61
N SER A 370 13.99 23.45 -5.88
CA SER A 370 14.61 24.60 -5.21
C SER A 370 13.71 25.83 -5.33
N ASP A 371 13.10 26.02 -6.49
CA ASP A 371 12.23 27.15 -6.77
C ASP A 371 10.94 27.08 -5.94
N MET A 372 10.33 25.89 -5.83
CA MET A 372 9.19 25.71 -4.93
C MET A 372 9.56 25.95 -3.46
N GLU A 373 10.77 25.60 -3.03
CA GLU A 373 11.22 25.82 -1.65
C GLU A 373 11.48 27.29 -1.36
N ILE A 374 12.08 28.03 -2.29
CA ILE A 374 12.23 29.49 -2.24
C ILE A 374 10.86 30.14 -2.09
N VAL A 375 9.90 29.76 -2.95
CA VAL A 375 8.55 30.31 -2.89
C VAL A 375 7.81 29.94 -1.60
N ARG A 376 8.01 28.71 -1.09
CA ARG A 376 7.41 28.27 0.16
C ARG A 376 7.95 29.07 1.36
N ARG A 377 9.27 29.28 1.43
CA ARG A 377 9.90 30.05 2.51
C ARG A 377 9.45 31.51 2.49
N TYR A 378 9.48 32.13 1.31
CA TYR A 378 8.97 33.48 1.11
C TYR A 378 7.52 33.61 1.61
N ARG A 379 6.64 32.65 1.26
CA ARG A 379 5.24 32.65 1.73
C ARG A 379 5.07 32.37 3.23
N ALA A 380 6.01 31.65 3.86
CA ALA A 380 5.98 31.44 5.30
C ALA A 380 6.35 32.71 6.06
N GLU A 381 7.31 33.48 5.55
CA GLU A 381 7.74 34.77 6.11
C GLU A 381 6.76 35.91 5.75
N HIS A 382 6.04 35.77 4.62
CA HIS A 382 5.14 36.78 4.06
C HIS A 382 3.74 36.19 3.84
N PRO A 383 3.01 35.78 4.90
CA PRO A 383 1.77 35.01 4.79
C PRO A 383 0.64 35.74 4.07
N ASN A 384 0.68 37.07 4.01
CA ASN A 384 -0.31 37.91 3.32
C ASN A 384 0.10 38.31 1.90
N SER A 385 1.22 37.80 1.36
CA SER A 385 1.73 38.20 0.05
C SER A 385 0.82 37.72 -1.09
N LYS A 386 0.46 38.66 -1.98
CA LYS A 386 -0.29 38.39 -3.22
C LYS A 386 0.61 38.10 -4.43
N LEU A 387 1.93 38.05 -4.24
CA LEU A 387 2.87 37.87 -5.35
C LEU A 387 2.71 36.50 -6.00
N SER A 388 2.88 36.48 -7.33
CA SER A 388 2.85 35.25 -8.11
C SER A 388 4.09 34.41 -7.84
N TYR A 389 4.01 33.10 -8.09
CA TYR A 389 5.15 32.18 -7.98
C TYR A 389 6.39 32.71 -8.73
N THR A 390 6.20 33.20 -9.96
CA THR A 390 7.26 33.74 -10.82
C THR A 390 7.85 35.06 -10.31
N ASP A 391 7.03 35.93 -9.69
CA ASP A 391 7.53 37.19 -9.14
C ASP A 391 8.37 36.96 -7.89
N ILE A 392 7.94 36.02 -7.03
CA ILE A 392 8.70 35.60 -5.85
C ILE A 392 10.06 35.05 -6.27
N LEU A 393 10.10 34.16 -7.28
CA LEU A 393 11.37 33.63 -7.77
C LEU A 393 12.29 34.70 -8.34
N ARG A 394 11.73 35.66 -9.07
CA ARG A 394 12.51 36.77 -9.65
C ARG A 394 13.07 37.70 -8.56
N MET A 395 12.37 37.84 -7.44
CA MET A 395 12.83 38.62 -6.30
C MET A 395 13.91 37.89 -5.50
N GLU A 396 13.71 36.60 -5.22
CA GLU A 396 14.53 35.83 -4.30
C GLU A 396 15.78 35.19 -4.93
N LYS A 397 15.84 35.04 -6.26
CA LYS A 397 17.00 34.45 -6.98
C LYS A 397 18.02 35.48 -7.50
N LYS A 398 18.01 36.71 -7.00
CA LYS A 398 18.98 37.74 -7.42
C LYS A 398 20.41 37.42 -7.00
#